data_AF-D7FQ56-F1
#
_entry.id   AF-D7FQ56-F1
#
_cell.length_a   1.000
_cell.length_b   1.000
_cell.length_c   1.000
_cell.angle_alpha   90.00
_cell.angle_beta   90.00
_cell.angle_gamma   90.00
#
_symmetry.space_group_name_H-M   'P 1'
#
loop_
_entity.id
_entity.type
_entity.pdbx_description
1 polymer ?
#
loop_
_entity_poly.entity_id
_entity_poly.type
_entity_poly.pdbx_seq_one_letter_code
_entity_poly.pdbx_strand_id
1 'polypeptide(L)'
;MARPKSGLNQKLMDRDALVGDQSRGGSRPRDVFETRYGYSWDLCMIFPTDPPSGVPHASEIIRRLHNAGMETYLYYSVQMDEIICKIRAPLERLARYAADVEYLMLLDETKLKRAVEQGSKDPPIAGRHITHDPTITMYRPHELIYGKYGTSQRLTPMFACKAGLEHPFSSMHRIKILRRMVESTEADGCGINVSVLMRNDALKAFFPFHQETVRDALFVKWVKRSLHPIDQPLDDIKEYVGEKIGIYFALLGHYTTWLGPLSVVGLAMSIDQICEWDLDAALAPYFAIFVSFWAVLMLEFWKRKEAELAMRWGMSDFESIEHDRAEFKGDTMVSFVDGSPMTYYPPEEYYQLLVVANTLVVSMMALAVALIAVIFVLEIEWDESSSTFLNDYGSYVASFLLSLEIQVMNFLYKKVAVWTTKRENHRTDTIFEDMLVAKLAVFQFVNSYASLFYIAFVQPFTTGCSYDSCLDSLCQSLAIIFCTRLIIANSVEIFLPRYLMKKKKEKVRESGA
;
A
#
# COMPACT_ATOMS: atom_id res chain seq x y z
N MET A 1 49.48 18.02 -21.78
CA MET A 1 48.04 18.02 -22.17
C MET A 1 47.23 18.39 -20.94
N ALA A 2 46.55 19.54 -21.01
CA ALA A 2 45.87 20.17 -19.87
C ALA A 2 44.55 19.44 -19.54
N ARG A 3 44.34 19.12 -18.26
CA ARG A 3 43.03 18.72 -17.72
C ARG A 3 42.15 19.98 -17.60
N PRO A 4 40.89 19.98 -18.08
CA PRO A 4 39.99 21.08 -17.78
C PRO A 4 39.55 20.97 -16.31
N LYS A 5 39.93 21.97 -15.51
CA LYS A 5 39.38 22.19 -14.16
C LYS A 5 37.97 22.77 -14.31
N SER A 6 36.93 21.96 -14.14
CA SER A 6 35.56 22.44 -13.93
C SER A 6 35.31 22.65 -12.43
N GLY A 7 34.85 23.84 -12.04
CA GLY A 7 34.70 24.31 -10.67
C GLY A 7 33.62 23.63 -9.81
N LEU A 8 33.17 22.42 -10.16
CA LEU A 8 32.16 21.67 -9.41
C LEU A 8 32.76 20.78 -8.31
N ASN A 9 34.02 20.34 -8.49
CA ASN A 9 34.67 19.39 -7.58
C ASN A 9 35.09 20.01 -6.22
N GLN A 10 35.07 21.34 -6.08
CA GLN A 10 35.60 22.00 -4.88
C GLN A 10 34.56 22.25 -3.78
N LYS A 11 33.26 22.00 -4.04
CA LYS A 11 32.21 21.99 -3.00
C LYS A 11 31.86 20.60 -2.47
N LEU A 12 32.52 19.55 -2.98
CA LEU A 12 32.21 18.15 -2.69
C LEU A 12 33.09 17.51 -1.61
N MET A 13 33.97 18.27 -0.94
CA MET A 13 34.81 17.74 0.12
C MET A 13 34.79 18.64 1.35
N ASP A 14 33.75 18.48 2.16
CA ASP A 14 33.88 18.60 3.61
C ASP A 14 33.75 17.20 4.20
N ARG A 15 34.88 16.48 4.16
CA ARG A 15 35.00 15.13 4.71
C ARG A 15 34.91 15.13 6.25
N ASP A 16 35.00 16.31 6.87
CA ASP A 16 35.02 16.50 8.32
C ASP A 16 33.64 16.78 8.93
N ALA A 17 32.58 16.95 8.13
CA ALA A 17 31.21 17.13 8.65
C ALA A 17 30.48 15.82 8.99
N LEU A 18 31.05 14.65 8.64
CA LEU A 18 30.41 13.33 8.78
C LEU A 18 31.07 12.41 9.81
N VAL A 19 32.19 12.81 10.42
CA VAL A 19 32.89 12.02 11.47
C VAL A 19 32.79 12.69 12.86
N GLY A 20 31.93 13.70 12.99
CA GLY A 20 31.53 14.26 14.29
C GLY A 20 30.56 13.36 15.04
N ASP A 21 31.13 12.45 15.84
CA ASP A 21 30.57 12.01 17.14
C ASP A 21 29.13 11.44 17.14
N GLN A 22 28.94 10.23 16.62
CA GLN A 22 27.78 9.38 16.98
C GLN A 22 28.06 8.48 18.20
N SER A 23 29.22 8.62 18.85
CA SER A 23 29.61 7.80 20.01
C SER A 23 29.34 8.48 21.36
N ARG A 24 28.81 9.71 21.37
CA ARG A 24 28.27 10.37 22.57
C ARG A 24 26.86 10.85 22.28
N GLY A 25 25.91 10.58 23.17
CA GLY A 25 24.50 10.94 23.05
C GLY A 25 24.20 12.45 23.09
N GLY A 26 24.86 13.23 22.23
CA GLY A 26 24.58 14.64 21.97
C GLY A 26 23.84 14.80 20.66
N SER A 27 22.74 15.55 20.67
CA SER A 27 22.00 15.92 19.47
C SER A 27 22.89 16.69 18.49
N ARG A 28 22.95 16.23 17.23
CA ARG A 28 23.60 16.95 16.12
C ARG A 28 23.15 18.42 16.11
N PRO A 29 24.05 19.40 15.93
CA PRO A 29 23.65 20.80 15.81
C PRO A 29 22.69 20.97 14.63
N ARG A 30 21.54 21.58 14.88
CA ARG A 30 20.53 21.87 13.85
C ARG A 30 21.13 22.82 12.83
N ASP A 31 20.93 22.52 11.55
CA ASP A 31 21.38 23.43 10.49
C ASP A 31 20.50 24.69 10.43
N VAL A 32 20.93 25.69 9.65
CA VAL A 32 20.19 26.97 9.51
C VAL A 32 18.78 26.72 8.95
N PHE A 33 18.61 25.71 8.11
CA PHE A 33 17.33 25.34 7.51
C PHE A 33 16.37 24.73 8.54
N GLU A 34 16.83 23.75 9.32
CA GLU A 34 16.08 23.10 10.40
C GLU A 34 15.69 24.11 11.48
N THR A 35 16.56 25.09 11.75
CA THR A 35 16.26 26.17 12.68
C THR A 35 15.19 27.11 12.12
N ARG A 36 15.21 27.38 10.81
CA ARG A 36 14.25 28.27 10.14
C ARG A 36 12.87 27.65 9.92
N TYR A 37 12.82 26.40 9.48
CA TYR A 37 11.57 25.75 9.05
C TYR A 37 11.11 24.61 9.96
N GLY A 38 11.94 24.15 10.90
CA GLY A 38 11.55 23.12 11.87
C GLY A 38 11.57 21.67 11.35
N TYR A 39 12.05 21.43 10.13
CA TYR A 39 12.22 20.08 9.57
C TYR A 39 13.54 19.93 8.79
N SER A 40 13.94 18.67 8.58
CA SER A 40 15.23 18.31 8.00
C SER A 40 15.13 17.89 6.53
N TRP A 41 15.25 16.60 6.23
CA TRP A 41 15.25 16.03 4.88
C TRP A 41 14.02 15.15 4.70
N ASP A 42 13.31 15.30 3.57
CA ASP A 42 12.06 14.59 3.33
C ASP A 42 12.25 13.41 2.35
N LEU A 43 13.07 13.54 1.30
CA LEU A 43 13.27 12.51 0.26
C LEU A 43 14.75 12.15 0.05
N CYS A 44 14.98 10.95 -0.49
CA CYS A 44 16.30 10.41 -0.83
C CYS A 44 16.30 9.78 -2.23
N MET A 45 17.31 10.10 -3.03
CA MET A 45 17.63 9.44 -4.30
C MET A 45 19.01 8.79 -4.20
N ILE A 46 19.13 7.53 -4.63
CA ILE A 46 20.40 6.79 -4.68
C ILE A 46 20.78 6.54 -6.13
N PHE A 47 21.91 7.11 -6.56
CA PHE A 47 22.46 6.93 -7.89
C PHE A 47 23.66 5.98 -7.86
N PRO A 48 23.90 5.17 -8.89
CA PRO A 48 25.19 4.50 -9.06
C PRO A 48 26.29 5.53 -9.37
N THR A 49 27.52 5.30 -8.89
CA THR A 49 28.67 6.13 -9.26
C THR A 49 29.00 6.00 -10.75
N ASP A 50 28.91 4.78 -11.28
CA ASP A 50 29.14 4.45 -12.69
C ASP A 50 27.83 3.97 -13.34
N PRO A 51 27.04 4.87 -13.94
CA PRO A 51 25.79 4.50 -14.59
C PRO A 51 26.02 3.79 -15.95
N PRO A 52 25.05 2.99 -16.43
CA PRO A 52 25.10 2.38 -17.76
C PRO A 52 25.27 3.41 -18.89
N SER A 53 25.87 3.01 -20.01
CA SER A 53 25.99 3.87 -21.20
C SER A 53 24.60 4.25 -21.76
N GLY A 54 24.36 5.55 -21.97
CA GLY A 54 23.12 6.05 -22.57
C GLY A 54 22.03 6.48 -21.59
N VAL A 55 22.26 6.40 -20.27
CA VAL A 55 21.34 6.94 -19.27
C VAL A 55 21.74 8.34 -18.79
N PRO A 56 20.77 9.18 -18.37
CA PRO A 56 21.07 10.50 -17.83
C PRO A 56 21.96 10.38 -16.58
N HIS A 57 23.03 11.16 -16.54
CA HIS A 57 23.91 11.21 -15.37
C HIS A 57 23.22 11.88 -14.19
N ALA A 58 23.61 11.50 -12.97
CA ALA A 58 23.08 12.07 -11.73
C ALA A 58 23.16 13.61 -11.72
N SER A 59 24.23 14.19 -12.29
CA SER A 59 24.42 15.65 -12.38
C SER A 59 23.30 16.36 -13.14
N GLU A 60 22.77 15.78 -14.21
CA GLU A 60 21.66 16.37 -14.97
C GLU A 60 20.36 16.34 -14.17
N ILE A 61 20.10 15.23 -13.47
CA ILE A 61 18.92 15.07 -12.62
C ILE A 61 18.97 16.06 -11.45
N ILE A 62 20.12 16.16 -10.78
CA ILE A 62 20.36 17.10 -9.68
C ILE A 62 20.24 18.55 -10.15
N ARG A 63 20.72 18.87 -11.35
CA ARG A 63 20.56 20.21 -11.95
C ARG A 63 19.08 20.56 -12.12
N ARG A 64 18.24 19.63 -12.57
CA ARG A 64 16.79 19.84 -12.67
C ARG A 64 16.15 20.06 -11.31
N LEU A 65 16.56 19.32 -10.28
CA LEU A 65 16.08 19.52 -8.91
C LEU A 65 16.42 20.93 -8.40
N HIS A 66 17.66 21.38 -8.60
CA HIS A 66 18.09 22.73 -8.23
C HIS A 66 17.35 23.81 -9.03
N ASN A 67 17.14 23.61 -10.33
CA ASN A 67 16.39 24.54 -11.18
C ASN A 67 14.93 24.69 -10.72
N ALA A 68 14.34 23.62 -10.16
CA ALA A 68 13.01 23.66 -9.56
C ALA A 68 12.98 24.26 -8.15
N GLY A 69 14.10 24.76 -7.63
CA GLY A 69 14.19 25.42 -6.32
C GLY A 69 14.27 24.47 -5.12
N MET A 70 14.68 23.22 -5.32
CA MET A 70 14.95 22.28 -4.24
C MET A 70 16.39 22.38 -3.74
N GLU A 71 16.59 22.11 -2.45
CA GLU A 71 17.91 21.95 -1.85
C GLU A 71 18.30 20.48 -1.89
N THR A 72 19.51 20.21 -2.37
CA THR A 72 20.08 18.86 -2.40
C THR A 72 21.35 18.79 -1.57
N TYR A 73 21.58 17.65 -0.92
CA TYR A 73 22.83 17.34 -0.23
C TYR A 73 23.35 15.99 -0.70
N LEU A 74 24.58 15.98 -1.23
CA LEU A 74 25.19 14.85 -1.89
C LEU A 74 26.33 14.31 -1.05
N TYR A 75 26.41 12.99 -0.91
CA TYR A 75 27.56 12.30 -0.33
C TYR A 75 27.68 10.91 -0.93
N TYR A 76 28.89 10.37 -0.93
CA TYR A 76 29.15 9.02 -1.40
C TYR A 76 28.81 7.98 -0.32
N SER A 77 28.43 6.77 -0.75
CA SER A 77 28.39 5.60 0.13
C SER A 77 29.78 5.31 0.69
N VAL A 78 29.83 4.57 1.78
CA VAL A 78 31.09 4.10 2.38
C VAL A 78 31.92 3.31 1.35
N GLN A 79 31.25 2.57 0.47
CA GLN A 79 31.85 1.78 -0.60
C GLN A 79 32.21 2.59 -1.85
N MET A 80 31.86 3.88 -1.92
CA MET A 80 32.07 4.80 -3.05
C MET A 80 31.40 4.37 -4.38
N ASP A 81 30.52 3.37 -4.35
CA ASP A 81 29.79 2.82 -5.48
C ASP A 81 28.41 3.47 -5.69
N GLU A 82 28.00 4.30 -4.74
CA GLU A 82 26.71 4.98 -4.74
C GLU A 82 26.86 6.45 -4.35
N ILE A 83 26.04 7.29 -5.00
CA ILE A 83 25.86 8.70 -4.66
C ILE A 83 24.49 8.84 -4.02
N ILE A 84 24.48 9.24 -2.76
CA ILE A 84 23.26 9.49 -2.00
C ILE A 84 22.93 10.97 -2.08
N CYS A 85 21.75 11.28 -2.62
CA CYS A 85 21.20 12.61 -2.76
C CYS A 85 20.01 12.78 -1.82
N LYS A 86 20.17 13.58 -0.77
CA LYS A 86 19.07 14.02 0.08
C LYS A 86 18.40 15.23 -0.54
N ILE A 87 17.08 15.27 -0.51
CA ILE A 87 16.26 16.30 -1.14
C ILE A 87 15.31 16.88 -0.10
N ARG A 88 15.24 18.21 -0.09
CA ARG A 88 14.25 18.98 0.66
C ARG A 88 13.86 20.22 -0.13
N ALA A 89 12.74 20.85 0.22
CA ALA A 89 12.33 22.11 -0.37
C ALA A 89 12.01 23.12 0.73
N PRO A 90 12.34 24.42 0.54
CA PRO A 90 11.85 25.49 1.41
C PRO A 90 10.33 25.53 1.46
N LEU A 91 9.79 25.95 2.60
CA LEU A 91 8.34 26.00 2.83
C LEU A 91 7.63 26.91 1.82
N GLU A 92 8.25 28.03 1.45
CA GLU A 92 7.72 28.98 0.48
C GLU A 92 7.62 28.34 -0.91
N ARG A 93 8.57 27.47 -1.26
CA ARG A 93 8.55 26.76 -2.54
C ARG A 93 7.45 25.70 -2.57
N LEU A 94 7.30 24.93 -1.49
CA LEU A 94 6.22 23.96 -1.32
C LEU A 94 4.85 24.65 -1.37
N ALA A 95 4.70 25.80 -0.71
CA ALA A 95 3.47 26.58 -0.70
C ALA A 95 3.08 27.12 -2.08
N ARG A 96 4.06 27.62 -2.85
CA ARG A 96 3.80 28.07 -4.22
C ARG A 96 3.33 26.92 -5.10
N TYR A 97 4.08 25.82 -5.11
CA TYR A 97 3.71 24.65 -5.91
C TYR A 97 2.34 24.09 -5.52
N ALA A 98 2.05 23.99 -4.22
CA ALA A 98 0.76 23.53 -3.72
C ALA A 98 -0.40 24.44 -4.18
N ALA A 99 -0.18 25.75 -4.33
CA ALA A 99 -1.18 26.66 -4.86
C ALA A 99 -1.35 26.52 -6.38
N ASP A 100 -0.25 26.34 -7.11
CA ASP A 100 -0.29 26.19 -8.57
C ASP A 100 -1.03 24.90 -8.99
N VAL A 101 -0.87 23.82 -8.22
CA VAL A 101 -1.58 22.54 -8.47
C VAL A 101 -2.91 22.41 -7.72
N GLU A 102 -3.37 23.51 -7.10
CA GLU A 102 -4.63 23.57 -6.34
C GLU A 102 -4.77 22.45 -5.28
N TYR A 103 -3.68 22.14 -4.57
CA TYR A 103 -3.61 21.01 -3.65
C TYR A 103 -4.70 21.09 -2.56
N LEU A 104 -5.48 20.03 -2.39
CA LEU A 104 -6.58 20.02 -1.41
C LEU A 104 -6.04 19.92 0.03
N MET A 105 -6.43 20.87 0.88
CA MET A 105 -6.07 20.90 2.29
C MET A 105 -7.26 21.22 3.19
N LEU A 106 -7.21 20.71 4.41
CA LEU A 106 -8.25 20.93 5.42
C LEU A 106 -8.28 22.41 5.85
N LEU A 107 -9.48 22.98 5.87
CA LEU A 107 -9.72 24.32 6.40
C LEU A 107 -9.92 24.29 7.92
N ASP A 108 -9.51 25.35 8.59
CA ASP A 108 -9.74 25.55 10.01
C ASP A 108 -11.22 25.85 10.27
N GLU A 109 -11.88 24.98 11.03
CA GLU A 109 -13.31 25.06 11.33
C GLU A 109 -13.70 26.42 11.93
N THR A 110 -12.90 26.92 12.88
CA THR A 110 -13.24 28.14 13.64
C THR A 110 -13.12 29.38 12.77
N LYS A 111 -12.10 29.43 11.92
CA LYS A 111 -11.88 30.52 10.97
C LYS A 111 -12.91 30.48 9.84
N LEU A 112 -13.23 29.27 9.36
CA LEU A 112 -14.23 29.07 8.32
C LEU A 112 -15.61 29.52 8.78
N LYS A 113 -16.04 29.12 9.97
CA LYS A 113 -17.31 29.57 10.57
C LYS A 113 -17.39 31.10 10.62
N ARG A 114 -16.34 31.76 11.13
CA ARG A 114 -16.28 33.22 11.20
C ARG A 114 -16.37 33.87 9.81
N ALA A 115 -15.68 33.31 8.82
CA ALA A 115 -15.70 33.83 7.46
C ALA A 115 -17.09 33.69 6.81
N VAL A 116 -17.80 32.58 7.05
CA VAL A 116 -19.15 32.35 6.53
C VAL A 116 -20.17 33.28 7.20
N GLU A 117 -20.03 33.53 8.50
CA GLU A 117 -20.91 34.46 9.25
C GLU A 117 -20.67 35.93 8.85
N GLN A 118 -19.43 36.31 8.55
CA GLN A 118 -19.09 37.67 8.12
C GLN A 118 -19.49 37.94 6.66
N GLY A 119 -19.49 36.92 5.81
CA GLY A 119 -19.69 37.06 4.37
C GLY A 119 -18.48 37.68 3.67
N SER A 120 -18.64 37.99 2.39
CA SER A 120 -17.59 38.60 1.56
C SER A 120 -18.11 39.90 0.99
N LYS A 121 -17.26 40.94 0.92
CA LYS A 121 -17.60 42.18 0.22
C LYS A 121 -17.34 42.09 -1.28
N ASP A 122 -16.39 41.25 -1.68
CA ASP A 122 -15.97 41.05 -3.06
C ASP A 122 -15.64 39.56 -3.32
N PRO A 123 -16.48 38.83 -4.10
CA PRO A 123 -17.82 39.23 -4.52
C PRO A 123 -18.75 39.45 -3.32
N PRO A 124 -19.82 40.27 -3.44
CA PRO A 124 -20.74 40.56 -2.34
C PRO A 124 -21.57 39.31 -2.00
N ILE A 125 -21.17 38.62 -0.94
CA ILE A 125 -21.82 37.43 -0.41
C ILE A 125 -22.29 37.77 0.99
N ALA A 126 -23.60 37.75 1.21
CA ALA A 126 -24.17 37.96 2.54
C ALA A 126 -23.72 36.85 3.50
N GLY A 127 -23.32 37.26 4.71
CA GLY A 127 -22.97 36.32 5.77
C GLY A 127 -24.19 35.48 6.16
N ARG A 128 -23.95 34.21 6.48
CA ARG A 128 -24.99 33.27 6.91
C ARG A 128 -24.54 32.54 8.16
N HIS A 129 -25.46 32.34 9.10
CA HIS A 129 -25.24 31.46 10.23
C HIS A 129 -25.86 30.09 9.93
N ILE A 130 -25.06 29.03 9.99
CA ILE A 130 -25.50 27.66 9.77
C ILE A 130 -25.56 26.96 11.13
N THR A 131 -26.76 26.60 11.56
CA THR A 131 -26.99 25.84 12.81
C THR A 131 -26.68 24.36 12.59
N HIS A 132 -25.99 23.75 13.55
CA HIS A 132 -25.77 22.30 13.57
C HIS A 132 -26.97 21.61 14.24
N ASP A 133 -27.54 20.62 13.57
CA ASP A 133 -28.52 19.72 14.15
C ASP A 133 -27.89 18.32 14.33
N PRO A 134 -27.58 17.92 15.58
CA PRO A 134 -26.99 16.61 15.88
C PRO A 134 -27.88 15.42 15.50
N THR A 135 -29.18 15.63 15.28
CA THR A 135 -30.11 14.55 14.88
C THR A 135 -29.98 14.19 13.40
N ILE A 136 -29.51 15.13 12.56
CA ILE A 136 -29.31 14.93 11.12
C ILE A 136 -27.89 14.40 10.85
N THR A 137 -26.88 15.00 11.47
CA THR A 137 -25.48 14.63 11.26
C THR A 137 -24.65 14.83 12.52
N MET A 138 -23.73 13.90 12.78
CA MET A 138 -22.78 14.02 13.89
C MET A 138 -21.69 15.07 13.63
N TYR A 139 -21.46 15.44 12.37
CA TYR A 139 -20.42 16.40 12.00
C TYR A 139 -20.96 17.83 11.99
N ARG A 140 -20.13 18.77 12.45
CA ARG A 140 -20.47 20.20 12.40
C ARG A 140 -20.39 20.71 10.96
N PRO A 141 -21.21 21.71 10.57
CA PRO A 141 -21.28 22.18 9.19
C PRO A 141 -19.98 22.74 8.59
N HIS A 142 -19.02 23.13 9.44
CA HIS A 142 -17.74 23.72 9.03
C HIS A 142 -16.55 22.79 9.29
N GLU A 143 -16.82 21.56 9.74
CA GLU A 143 -15.80 20.54 10.02
C GLU A 143 -15.49 19.74 8.76
N LEU A 144 -14.26 19.25 8.61
CA LEU A 144 -13.84 18.36 7.50
C LEU A 144 -14.02 18.96 6.09
N ILE A 145 -14.03 20.29 5.98
CA ILE A 145 -14.09 20.96 4.67
C ILE A 145 -12.69 21.09 4.09
N TYR A 146 -12.48 20.46 2.94
CA TYR A 146 -11.26 20.57 2.15
C TYR A 146 -11.39 21.69 1.11
N GLY A 147 -10.38 22.54 1.03
CA GLY A 147 -10.29 23.62 0.06
C GLY A 147 -9.00 23.54 -0.75
N LYS A 148 -9.05 24.04 -1.98
CA LYS A 148 -7.86 24.22 -2.83
C LYS A 148 -6.89 25.18 -2.15
N TYR A 149 -5.63 24.78 -2.05
CA TYR A 149 -4.62 25.61 -1.41
C TYR A 149 -4.38 26.90 -2.20
N GLY A 150 -4.22 28.01 -1.48
CA GLY A 150 -3.97 29.32 -2.08
C GLY A 150 -3.04 30.16 -1.21
N THR A 151 -2.13 30.89 -1.85
CA THR A 151 -1.14 31.76 -1.19
C THR A 151 -1.64 33.18 -0.94
N SER A 152 -2.86 33.51 -1.37
CA SER A 152 -3.46 34.83 -1.15
C SER A 152 -3.56 35.15 0.34
N GLN A 153 -3.34 36.40 0.73
CA GLN A 153 -3.37 36.85 2.13
C GLN A 153 -4.68 36.49 2.86
N ARG A 154 -5.79 36.36 2.12
CA ARG A 154 -7.09 35.91 2.62
C ARG A 154 -7.16 34.40 2.87
N LEU A 155 -6.55 33.57 2.02
CA LEU A 155 -6.70 32.12 2.03
C LEU A 155 -5.66 31.43 2.91
N THR A 156 -4.40 31.87 2.89
CA THR A 156 -3.32 31.29 3.69
C THR A 156 -3.68 31.06 5.17
N PRO A 157 -4.31 32.01 5.90
CA PRO A 157 -4.65 31.78 7.31
C PRO A 157 -5.84 30.83 7.50
N MET A 158 -6.61 30.52 6.46
CA MET A 158 -7.83 29.69 6.55
C MET A 158 -7.52 28.20 6.68
N PHE A 159 -6.33 27.75 6.31
CA PHE A 159 -5.96 26.35 6.40
C PHE A 159 -5.67 25.94 7.85
N ALA A 160 -6.02 24.70 8.18
CA ALA A 160 -5.79 24.13 9.49
C ALA A 160 -4.28 23.89 9.71
N CYS A 161 -3.76 24.36 10.84
CA CYS A 161 -2.42 24.04 11.29
C CYS A 161 -2.49 23.02 12.42
N LYS A 162 -1.65 21.98 12.36
CA LYS A 162 -1.54 21.01 13.44
C LYS A 162 -0.91 21.67 14.68
N ALA A 163 -1.29 21.20 15.87
CA ALA A 163 -0.73 21.70 17.12
C ALA A 163 0.81 21.63 17.12
N GLY A 164 1.45 22.78 17.34
CA GLY A 164 2.92 22.92 17.34
C GLY A 164 3.55 23.26 16.00
N LEU A 165 2.77 23.37 14.91
CA LEU A 165 3.24 23.84 13.60
C LEU A 165 2.70 25.24 13.30
N GLU A 166 3.58 26.13 12.84
CA GLU A 166 3.20 27.48 12.39
C GLU A 166 2.57 27.49 10.99
N HIS A 167 2.70 26.39 10.25
CA HIS A 167 2.23 26.24 8.88
C HIS A 167 1.35 24.98 8.69
N PRO A 168 0.50 24.94 7.66
CA PRO A 168 -0.43 23.82 7.44
C PRO A 168 0.24 22.53 6.95
N PHE A 169 1.45 22.60 6.39
CA PHE A 169 2.12 21.43 5.81
C PHE A 169 2.68 20.47 6.86
N SER A 170 1.99 19.36 7.08
CA SER A 170 2.54 18.24 7.84
C SER A 170 3.65 17.51 7.08
N SER A 171 4.34 16.57 7.73
CA SER A 171 5.42 15.81 7.09
C SER A 171 4.95 14.98 5.90
N MET A 172 3.78 14.35 6.00
CA MET A 172 3.21 13.62 4.88
C MET A 172 2.82 14.55 3.73
N HIS A 173 2.25 15.72 4.02
CA HIS A 173 1.96 16.73 2.99
C HIS A 173 3.24 17.16 2.25
N ARG A 174 4.33 17.46 2.98
CA ARG A 174 5.60 17.84 2.36
C ARG A 174 6.14 16.73 1.47
N ILE A 175 6.13 15.48 1.93
CA ILE A 175 6.60 14.31 1.14
C ILE A 175 5.77 14.15 -0.14
N LYS A 176 4.44 14.23 -0.05
CA LYS A 176 3.54 14.12 -1.21
C LYS A 176 3.74 15.23 -2.22
N ILE A 177 3.80 16.47 -1.75
CA ILE A 177 4.01 17.64 -2.60
C ILE A 177 5.37 17.55 -3.26
N LEU A 178 6.43 17.24 -2.51
CA LEU A 178 7.78 17.12 -3.04
C LEU A 178 7.91 15.97 -4.03
N ARG A 179 7.27 14.83 -3.78
CA ARG A 179 7.21 13.71 -4.74
C ARG A 179 6.52 14.13 -6.03
N ARG A 180 5.38 14.81 -5.92
CA ARG A 180 4.65 15.35 -7.07
C ARG A 180 5.49 16.37 -7.84
N MET A 181 6.23 17.25 -7.16
CA MET A 181 7.15 18.21 -7.79
C MET A 181 8.25 17.52 -8.60
N VAL A 182 8.77 16.39 -8.11
CA VAL A 182 9.81 15.61 -8.82
C VAL A 182 9.23 15.00 -10.10
N GLU A 183 8.04 14.41 -10.03
CA GLU A 183 7.42 13.65 -11.12
C GLU A 183 6.69 14.53 -12.16
N SER A 184 6.07 15.62 -11.70
CA SER A 184 5.25 16.52 -12.52
C SER A 184 6.07 17.26 -13.57
N THR A 185 5.51 17.38 -14.77
CA THR A 185 5.97 18.28 -15.84
C THR A 185 5.31 19.66 -15.78
N GLU A 186 4.23 19.79 -15.01
CA GLU A 186 3.47 21.02 -14.81
C GLU A 186 4.01 21.86 -13.64
N ALA A 187 3.64 23.16 -13.60
CA ALA A 187 3.82 24.07 -12.46
C ALA A 187 5.25 24.13 -11.90
N ASP A 188 6.27 24.29 -12.75
CA ASP A 188 7.69 24.27 -12.37
C ASP A 188 8.15 22.95 -11.71
N GLY A 189 7.51 21.83 -12.07
CA GLY A 189 7.97 20.48 -11.74
C GLY A 189 9.23 20.07 -12.51
N CYS A 190 9.89 19.01 -12.06
CA CYS A 190 11.16 18.56 -12.67
C CYS A 190 10.99 17.66 -13.90
N GLY A 191 9.79 17.10 -14.11
CA GLY A 191 9.53 16.12 -15.16
C GLY A 191 10.42 14.88 -15.06
N ILE A 192 10.80 14.48 -13.84
CA ILE A 192 11.66 13.32 -13.61
C ILE A 192 10.76 12.10 -13.42
N ASN A 193 10.71 11.26 -14.45
CA ASN A 193 10.04 9.98 -14.35
C ASN A 193 10.92 8.99 -13.57
N VAL A 194 10.69 8.92 -12.26
CA VAL A 194 11.45 8.08 -11.32
C VAL A 194 11.38 6.60 -11.72
N SER A 195 10.21 6.11 -12.12
CA SER A 195 10.00 4.72 -12.51
C SER A 195 10.85 4.31 -13.73
N VAL A 196 10.97 5.19 -14.72
CA VAL A 196 11.83 4.97 -15.89
C VAL A 196 13.32 4.98 -15.50
N LEU A 197 13.73 5.90 -14.61
CA LEU A 197 15.11 5.93 -14.12
C LEU A 197 15.48 4.68 -13.34
N MET A 198 14.56 4.15 -12.53
CA MET A 198 14.77 2.92 -11.78
C MET A 198 14.84 1.70 -12.69
N ARG A 199 14.06 1.66 -13.77
CA ARG A 199 14.09 0.58 -14.76
C ARG A 199 15.40 0.53 -15.55
N ASN A 200 15.97 1.68 -15.86
CA ASN A 200 17.19 1.79 -16.65
C ASN A 200 18.47 1.74 -15.80
N ASP A 201 18.36 1.40 -14.50
CA ASP A 201 19.46 1.41 -13.53
C ASP A 201 20.18 2.78 -13.40
N ALA A 202 19.55 3.86 -13.85
CA ALA A 202 20.04 5.22 -13.65
C ALA A 202 19.84 5.70 -12.21
N LEU A 203 18.86 5.11 -11.51
CA LEU A 203 18.52 5.38 -10.12
C LEU A 203 18.30 4.05 -9.41
N LYS A 204 19.10 3.75 -8.38
CA LYS A 204 18.98 2.52 -7.60
C LYS A 204 17.76 2.53 -6.67
N ALA A 205 17.47 3.68 -6.06
CA ALA A 205 16.36 3.81 -5.12
C ALA A 205 15.84 5.25 -5.00
N PHE A 206 14.56 5.37 -4.70
CA PHE A 206 13.88 6.62 -4.35
C PHE A 206 12.89 6.36 -3.22
N PHE A 207 13.07 7.01 -2.08
CA PHE A 207 12.22 6.80 -0.90
C PHE A 207 12.22 8.01 0.05
N PRO A 208 11.14 8.20 0.83
CA PRO A 208 11.10 9.21 1.88
C PRO A 208 11.88 8.79 3.13
N PHE A 209 12.36 9.78 3.89
CA PHE A 209 12.97 9.52 5.20
C PHE A 209 11.90 9.30 6.27
N HIS A 210 12.19 8.39 7.21
CA HIS A 210 11.39 8.25 8.42
C HIS A 210 11.67 9.39 9.40
N GLN A 211 10.62 9.99 9.94
CA GLN A 211 10.75 10.85 11.13
C GLN A 211 10.69 10.00 12.39
N GLU A 212 11.85 9.79 13.00
CA GLU A 212 12.00 8.93 14.18
C GLU A 212 11.14 9.38 15.36
N THR A 213 11.02 10.68 15.59
CA THR A 213 10.21 11.24 16.69
C THR A 213 8.73 10.90 16.54
N VAL A 214 8.17 11.08 15.35
CA VAL A 214 6.76 10.76 15.05
C VAL A 214 6.53 9.25 15.08
N ARG A 215 7.45 8.47 14.50
CA ARG A 215 7.43 7.00 14.51
C ARG A 215 7.40 6.47 15.94
N ASP A 216 8.30 6.94 16.79
CA ASP A 216 8.46 6.41 18.14
C ASP A 216 7.29 6.79 19.03
N ALA A 217 6.75 8.01 18.87
CA ALA A 217 5.51 8.42 19.52
C ALA A 217 4.32 7.55 19.09
N LEU A 218 4.17 7.28 17.79
CA LEU A 218 3.13 6.39 17.26
C LEU A 218 3.32 4.96 17.78
N PHE A 219 4.55 4.45 17.80
CA PHE A 219 4.86 3.11 18.28
C PHE A 219 4.52 2.94 19.77
N VAL A 220 4.78 3.96 20.60
CA VAL A 220 4.38 3.92 22.02
C VAL A 220 2.87 4.00 22.16
N LYS A 221 2.21 4.93 21.45
CA LYS A 221 0.76 5.15 21.53
C LYS A 221 -0.06 3.95 21.05
N TRP A 222 0.40 3.29 20.00
CA TRP A 222 -0.34 2.22 19.34
C TRP A 222 0.20 0.83 19.71
N VAL A 223 1.47 0.55 19.43
CA VAL A 223 2.04 -0.80 19.54
C VAL A 223 2.31 -1.20 21.00
N LYS A 224 2.92 -0.32 21.80
CA LYS A 224 3.24 -0.63 23.20
C LYS A 224 2.03 -0.56 24.13
N ARG A 225 1.10 0.37 23.87
CA ARG A 225 -0.06 0.59 24.74
C ARG A 225 -1.14 -0.47 24.57
N SER A 226 -1.09 -1.26 23.49
CA SER A 226 -1.97 -2.42 23.23
C SER A 226 -3.40 -2.21 23.73
N LEU A 227 -4.03 -1.12 23.28
CA LEU A 227 -5.47 -0.98 23.44
C LEU A 227 -6.12 -1.78 22.32
N HIS A 228 -7.17 -2.52 22.71
CA HIS A 228 -8.08 -3.33 21.90
C HIS A 228 -8.10 -2.94 20.40
N PRO A 229 -8.22 -3.89 19.44
CA PRO A 229 -8.31 -3.60 17.99
C PRO A 229 -9.39 -2.57 17.57
N ILE A 230 -10.24 -2.15 18.52
CA ILE A 230 -11.28 -1.12 18.39
C ILE A 230 -10.70 0.30 18.36
N ASP A 231 -9.66 0.62 19.15
CA ASP A 231 -9.21 2.02 19.36
C ASP A 231 -7.83 2.28 18.75
N GLN A 232 -7.74 2.11 17.43
CA GLN A 232 -6.52 2.43 16.67
C GLN A 232 -6.46 3.93 16.35
N PRO A 233 -5.31 4.60 16.54
CA PRO A 233 -5.17 6.02 16.22
C PRO A 233 -5.02 6.24 14.70
N LEU A 234 -6.12 6.05 13.95
CA LEU A 234 -6.13 6.04 12.48
C LEU A 234 -5.59 7.33 11.86
N ASP A 235 -5.90 8.50 12.44
CA ASP A 235 -5.42 9.78 11.93
C ASP A 235 -3.90 9.95 12.11
N ASP A 236 -3.34 9.45 13.21
CA ASP A 236 -1.88 9.49 13.42
C ASP A 236 -1.15 8.50 12.50
N ILE A 237 -1.78 7.35 12.22
CA ILE A 237 -1.27 6.38 11.24
C ILE A 237 -1.28 7.03 9.86
N LYS A 238 -2.42 7.57 9.41
CA LYS A 238 -2.52 8.31 8.14
C LYS A 238 -1.44 9.39 8.03
N GLU A 239 -1.25 10.17 9.09
CA GLU A 239 -0.29 11.27 9.10
C GLU A 239 1.17 10.80 8.96
N TYR A 240 1.48 9.57 9.35
CA TYR A 240 2.83 9.03 9.28
C TYR A 240 3.08 8.20 8.01
N VAL A 241 2.12 7.37 7.58
CA VAL A 241 2.28 6.42 6.46
C VAL A 241 1.42 6.75 5.23
N GLY A 242 0.47 7.67 5.34
CA GLY A 242 -0.48 8.02 4.28
C GLY A 242 -1.81 7.27 4.37
N GLU A 243 -2.77 7.70 3.56
CA GLU A 243 -4.16 7.25 3.54
C GLU A 243 -4.29 5.82 3.04
N LYS A 244 -3.50 5.42 2.02
CA LYS A 244 -3.52 4.05 1.47
C LYS A 244 -3.14 2.99 2.51
N ILE A 245 -2.14 3.27 3.36
CA ILE A 245 -1.77 2.36 4.45
C ILE A 245 -2.72 2.56 5.64
N GLY A 246 -3.21 3.78 5.87
CA GLY A 246 -4.22 4.07 6.88
C GLY A 246 -5.51 3.27 6.68
N ILE A 247 -6.04 3.17 5.45
CA ILE A 247 -7.27 2.43 5.16
C ILE A 247 -7.08 0.93 5.36
N TYR A 248 -5.89 0.39 5.06
CA TYR A 248 -5.55 -1.00 5.35
C TYR A 248 -5.65 -1.30 6.86
N PHE A 249 -5.06 -0.47 7.72
CA PHE A 249 -5.17 -0.67 9.17
C PHE A 249 -6.59 -0.43 9.68
N ALA A 250 -7.33 0.52 9.10
CA ALA A 250 -8.75 0.73 9.43
C ALA A 250 -9.61 -0.51 9.11
N LEU A 251 -9.38 -1.14 7.95
CA LEU A 251 -10.03 -2.40 7.54
C LEU A 251 -9.62 -3.54 8.45
N LEU A 252 -8.33 -3.68 8.74
CA LEU A 252 -7.83 -4.71 9.65
C LEU A 252 -8.47 -4.59 11.03
N GLY A 253 -8.53 -3.38 11.60
CA GLY A 253 -9.22 -3.12 12.86
C GLY A 253 -10.71 -3.48 12.78
N HIS A 254 -11.41 -2.98 11.76
CA HIS A 254 -12.83 -3.30 11.54
C HIS A 254 -13.09 -4.82 11.46
N TYR A 255 -12.37 -5.51 10.59
CA TYR A 255 -12.49 -6.96 10.42
C TYR A 255 -12.22 -7.70 11.73
N THR A 256 -11.13 -7.36 12.44
CA THR A 256 -10.81 -7.97 13.73
C THR A 256 -11.91 -7.76 14.77
N THR A 257 -12.54 -6.59 14.80
CA THR A 257 -13.65 -6.32 15.74
C THR A 257 -14.90 -7.12 15.41
N TRP A 258 -15.20 -7.31 14.12
CA TRP A 258 -16.34 -8.11 13.66
C TRP A 258 -16.11 -9.61 13.81
N LEU A 259 -14.86 -10.08 13.80
CA LEU A 259 -14.52 -11.46 14.19
C LEU A 259 -14.83 -11.75 15.67
N GLY A 260 -15.01 -10.74 16.52
CA GLY A 260 -15.38 -10.90 17.93
C GLY A 260 -16.72 -11.65 18.11
N PRO A 261 -17.85 -11.08 17.67
CA PRO A 261 -19.15 -11.77 17.71
C PRO A 261 -19.14 -13.15 17.03
N LEU A 262 -18.44 -13.26 15.89
CA LEU A 262 -18.33 -14.53 15.16
C LEU A 262 -17.59 -15.59 15.97
N SER A 263 -16.50 -15.23 16.64
CA SER A 263 -15.72 -16.17 17.45
C SER A 263 -16.48 -16.63 18.71
N VAL A 264 -17.29 -15.77 19.32
CA VAL A 264 -18.14 -16.14 20.46
C VAL A 264 -19.20 -17.18 20.05
N VAL A 265 -19.93 -16.92 18.96
CA VAL A 265 -20.95 -17.86 18.47
C VAL A 265 -20.31 -19.14 17.92
N GLY A 266 -19.18 -19.02 17.22
CA GLY A 266 -18.42 -20.17 16.73
C GLY A 266 -17.91 -21.06 17.86
N LEU A 267 -17.42 -20.48 18.97
CA LEU A 267 -16.98 -21.25 20.14
C LEU A 267 -18.16 -21.95 20.82
N ALA A 268 -19.33 -21.31 20.90
CA ALA A 268 -20.54 -21.96 21.41
C ALA A 268 -20.95 -23.17 20.54
N MET A 269 -20.89 -23.04 19.21
CA MET A 269 -21.12 -24.15 18.29
C MET A 269 -20.08 -25.25 18.44
N SER A 270 -18.79 -24.92 18.58
CA SER A 270 -17.75 -25.93 18.77
C SER A 270 -17.95 -26.72 20.06
N ILE A 271 -18.42 -26.08 21.14
CA ILE A 271 -18.76 -26.77 22.39
C ILE A 271 -19.93 -27.74 22.17
N ASP A 272 -20.97 -27.32 21.44
CA ASP A 272 -22.12 -28.16 21.09
C ASP A 272 -21.70 -29.42 20.33
N GLN A 273 -20.90 -29.27 19.28
CA GLN A 273 -20.35 -30.40 18.50
C GLN A 273 -19.50 -31.35 19.35
N ILE A 274 -18.70 -30.83 20.29
CA ILE A 274 -17.90 -31.65 21.21
C ILE A 274 -18.79 -32.40 22.21
N CYS A 275 -19.90 -31.81 22.64
CA CYS A 275 -20.84 -32.46 23.56
C CYS A 275 -21.66 -33.57 22.88
N GLU A 276 -22.07 -33.36 21.62
CA GLU A 276 -22.82 -34.35 20.84
C GLU A 276 -21.92 -35.43 20.23
N TRP A 277 -20.59 -35.21 20.19
CA TRP A 277 -19.61 -36.06 19.48
C TRP A 277 -19.94 -36.26 18.00
N ASP A 278 -20.63 -35.27 17.42
CA ASP A 278 -21.04 -35.27 16.03
C ASP A 278 -20.82 -33.86 15.46
N LEU A 279 -20.29 -33.81 14.25
CA LEU A 279 -20.10 -32.55 13.54
C LEU A 279 -21.43 -32.04 12.94
N ASP A 280 -22.39 -32.93 12.68
CA ASP A 280 -23.73 -32.62 12.17
C ASP A 280 -24.71 -32.27 13.31
N ALA A 281 -24.21 -31.53 14.30
CA ALA A 281 -24.99 -31.06 15.45
C ALA A 281 -26.19 -30.19 15.03
N ALA A 282 -27.26 -30.22 15.83
CA ALA A 282 -28.52 -29.54 15.51
C ALA A 282 -28.38 -28.01 15.31
N LEU A 283 -27.34 -27.40 15.88
CA LEU A 283 -27.06 -25.96 15.77
C LEU A 283 -26.31 -25.56 14.50
N ALA A 284 -25.69 -26.49 13.76
CA ALA A 284 -24.89 -26.22 12.56
C ALA A 284 -25.62 -25.39 11.47
N PRO A 285 -26.88 -25.69 11.06
CA PRO A 285 -27.58 -24.88 10.06
C PRO A 285 -27.89 -23.46 10.54
N TYR A 286 -28.16 -23.28 11.84
CA TYR A 286 -28.37 -21.96 12.44
C TYR A 286 -27.10 -21.13 12.44
N PHE A 287 -25.95 -21.77 12.69
CA PHE A 287 -24.65 -21.12 12.55
C PHE A 287 -24.39 -20.65 11.12
N ALA A 288 -24.71 -21.45 10.10
CA ALA A 288 -24.56 -21.05 8.70
C ALA A 288 -25.40 -19.81 8.33
N ILE A 289 -26.65 -19.72 8.82
CA ILE A 289 -27.50 -18.53 8.66
C ILE A 289 -26.87 -17.33 9.36
N PHE A 290 -26.37 -17.52 10.59
CA PHE A 290 -25.70 -16.46 11.34
C PHE A 290 -24.45 -15.95 10.62
N VAL A 291 -23.58 -16.83 10.11
CA VAL A 291 -22.37 -16.47 9.35
C VAL A 291 -22.74 -15.68 8.09
N SER A 292 -23.80 -16.07 7.38
CA SER A 292 -24.28 -15.38 6.20
C SER A 292 -24.75 -13.96 6.53
N PHE A 293 -25.54 -13.81 7.61
CA PHE A 293 -25.99 -12.50 8.08
C PHE A 293 -24.83 -11.64 8.59
N TRP A 294 -23.93 -12.22 9.36
CA TRP A 294 -22.70 -11.56 9.83
C TRP A 294 -21.86 -11.05 8.67
N ALA A 295 -21.68 -11.82 7.61
CA ALA A 295 -20.88 -11.42 6.45
C ALA A 295 -21.48 -10.20 5.74
N VAL A 296 -22.80 -10.18 5.53
CA VAL A 296 -23.51 -9.04 4.94
C VAL A 296 -23.37 -7.81 5.83
N LEU A 297 -23.62 -7.95 7.14
CA LEU A 297 -23.49 -6.83 8.07
C LEU A 297 -22.06 -6.28 8.11
N MET A 298 -21.05 -7.15 8.23
CA MET A 298 -19.65 -6.74 8.30
C MET A 298 -19.26 -5.89 7.08
N LEU A 299 -19.70 -6.29 5.87
CA LEU A 299 -19.45 -5.58 4.63
C LEU A 299 -20.23 -4.26 4.53
N GLU A 300 -21.51 -4.22 4.89
CA GLU A 300 -22.31 -2.99 4.83
C GLU A 300 -21.83 -1.93 5.85
N PHE A 301 -21.45 -2.37 7.05
CA PHE A 301 -20.82 -1.47 8.02
C PHE A 301 -19.42 -1.02 7.57
N TRP A 302 -18.68 -1.87 6.84
CA TRP A 302 -17.41 -1.46 6.24
C TRP A 302 -17.62 -0.37 5.19
N LYS A 303 -18.54 -0.55 4.22
CA LYS A 303 -18.84 0.48 3.19
C LYS A 303 -19.17 1.84 3.81
N ARG A 304 -19.97 1.84 4.89
CA ARG A 304 -20.30 3.07 5.64
C ARG A 304 -19.06 3.70 6.27
N LYS A 305 -18.21 2.90 6.92
CA LYS A 305 -16.97 3.36 7.56
C LYS A 305 -15.93 3.83 6.54
N GLU A 306 -15.83 3.17 5.39
CA GLU A 306 -14.98 3.56 4.28
C GLU A 306 -15.40 4.92 3.72
N ALA A 307 -16.69 5.13 3.47
CA ALA A 307 -17.22 6.42 3.02
C ALA A 307 -16.97 7.53 4.05
N GLU A 308 -17.14 7.23 5.34
CA GLU A 308 -16.81 8.15 6.44
C GLU A 308 -15.33 8.54 6.42
N LEU A 309 -14.43 7.56 6.31
CA LEU A 309 -12.98 7.79 6.26
C LEU A 309 -12.55 8.54 5.00
N ALA A 310 -13.12 8.21 3.84
CA ALA A 310 -12.85 8.90 2.59
C ALA A 310 -13.21 10.38 2.68
N MET A 311 -14.37 10.71 3.26
CA MET A 311 -14.78 12.09 3.51
C MET A 311 -13.87 12.77 4.54
N ARG A 312 -13.65 12.13 5.70
CA ARG A 312 -12.80 12.66 6.79
C ARG A 312 -11.36 12.92 6.33
N TRP A 313 -10.87 12.15 5.37
CA TRP A 313 -9.52 12.27 4.87
C TRP A 313 -9.39 13.12 3.61
N GLY A 314 -10.49 13.62 3.04
CA GLY A 314 -10.50 14.43 1.82
C GLY A 314 -10.18 13.65 0.56
N MET A 315 -10.51 12.35 0.54
CA MET A 315 -10.17 11.41 -0.54
C MET A 315 -11.38 10.99 -1.40
N SER A 316 -12.55 11.61 -1.21
CA SER A 316 -13.78 11.24 -1.92
C SER A 316 -13.68 11.27 -3.45
N ASP A 317 -12.94 12.23 -4.02
CA ASP A 317 -12.80 12.41 -5.48
C ASP A 317 -11.42 12.00 -6.01
N PHE A 318 -10.65 11.22 -5.24
CA PHE A 318 -9.24 10.92 -5.55
C PHE A 318 -9.04 10.26 -6.93
N GLU A 319 -9.90 9.31 -7.32
CA GLU A 319 -9.76 8.58 -8.59
C GLU A 319 -9.91 9.49 -9.82
N SER A 320 -10.74 10.54 -9.71
CA SER A 320 -10.99 11.47 -10.82
C SER A 320 -9.82 12.42 -11.09
N ILE A 321 -8.95 12.62 -10.10
CA ILE A 321 -7.79 13.52 -10.14
C ILE A 321 -6.45 12.76 -10.22
N GLU A 322 -6.50 11.43 -10.36
CA GLU A 322 -5.32 10.59 -10.44
C GLU A 322 -4.56 10.84 -11.76
N HIS A 323 -3.23 10.90 -11.67
CA HIS A 323 -2.38 11.10 -12.85
C HIS A 323 -2.18 9.79 -13.60
N ASP A 324 -1.92 9.93 -14.91
CA ASP A 324 -1.53 8.80 -15.75
C ASP A 324 -0.21 8.19 -15.22
N ARG A 325 -0.13 6.86 -15.24
CA ARG A 325 1.08 6.15 -14.83
C ARG A 325 2.23 6.50 -15.75
N ALA A 326 3.39 6.64 -15.15
CA ALA A 326 4.68 6.80 -15.83
C ALA A 326 4.96 5.75 -16.93
N GLU A 327 4.38 4.55 -16.82
CA GLU A 327 4.59 3.42 -17.76
C GLU A 327 3.53 3.34 -18.86
N PHE A 328 2.46 4.15 -18.77
CA PHE A 328 1.36 4.16 -19.72
C PHE A 328 1.82 4.65 -21.08
N LYS A 329 1.47 3.92 -22.14
CA LYS A 329 1.82 4.23 -23.53
C LYS A 329 0.57 4.64 -24.29
N GLY A 330 0.67 5.69 -25.08
CA GLY A 330 -0.38 6.12 -25.99
C GLY A 330 0.04 7.34 -26.79
N ASP A 331 -0.85 7.78 -27.67
CA ASP A 331 -0.64 8.95 -28.51
C ASP A 331 -1.16 10.19 -27.79
N THR A 332 -0.43 11.31 -27.89
CA THR A 332 -0.88 12.57 -27.32
C THR A 332 -2.03 13.12 -28.15
N MET A 333 -3.18 13.28 -27.52
CA MET A 333 -4.41 13.82 -28.10
C MET A 333 -4.95 14.94 -27.21
N VAL A 334 -5.68 15.89 -27.79
CA VAL A 334 -6.37 16.93 -27.01
C VAL A 334 -7.68 16.37 -26.49
N SER A 335 -7.93 16.50 -25.19
CA SER A 335 -9.17 16.08 -24.55
C SER A 335 -10.36 16.88 -25.06
N PHE A 336 -11.48 16.19 -25.32
CA PHE A 336 -12.70 16.80 -25.82
C PHE A 336 -13.50 17.58 -24.76
N VAL A 337 -13.21 17.38 -23.47
CA VAL A 337 -13.98 17.95 -22.36
C VAL A 337 -13.40 19.30 -21.91
N ASP A 338 -12.09 19.34 -21.70
CA ASP A 338 -11.37 20.46 -21.09
C ASP A 338 -10.26 21.03 -21.98
N GLY A 339 -9.96 20.40 -23.13
CA GLY A 339 -8.92 20.86 -24.06
C GLY A 339 -7.49 20.63 -23.58
N SER A 340 -7.29 19.87 -22.49
CA SER A 340 -5.96 19.53 -21.98
C SER A 340 -5.29 18.44 -22.84
N PRO A 341 -3.95 18.40 -22.92
CA PRO A 341 -3.24 17.29 -23.57
C PRO A 341 -3.41 16.02 -22.74
N MET A 342 -3.99 14.98 -23.33
CA MET A 342 -4.15 13.65 -22.72
C MET A 342 -3.42 12.58 -23.52
N THR A 343 -2.98 11.52 -22.84
CA THR A 343 -2.45 10.33 -23.52
C THR A 343 -3.61 9.40 -23.84
N TYR A 344 -3.86 9.16 -25.14
CA TYR A 344 -4.95 8.31 -25.61
C TYR A 344 -4.41 6.94 -26.05
N TYR A 345 -5.07 5.88 -25.59
CA TYR A 345 -4.81 4.51 -26.04
C TYR A 345 -6.11 3.90 -26.61
N PRO A 346 -6.12 3.35 -27.84
CA PRO A 346 -7.32 2.81 -28.47
C PRO A 346 -7.97 1.69 -27.63
N PRO A 347 -9.27 1.78 -27.31
CA PRO A 347 -9.96 0.75 -26.55
C PRO A 347 -9.94 -0.64 -27.22
N GLU A 348 -9.96 -0.70 -28.55
CA GLU A 348 -9.97 -1.97 -29.29
C GLU A 348 -8.68 -2.77 -29.05
N GLU A 349 -7.52 -2.12 -29.10
CA GLU A 349 -6.24 -2.77 -28.81
C GLU A 349 -6.14 -3.18 -27.34
N TYR A 350 -6.63 -2.33 -26.44
CA TYR A 350 -6.71 -2.63 -25.01
C TYR A 350 -7.54 -3.89 -24.73
N TYR A 351 -8.74 -4.01 -25.32
CA TYR A 351 -9.58 -5.18 -25.14
C TYR A 351 -8.94 -6.46 -25.71
N GLN A 352 -8.21 -6.38 -26.82
CA GLN A 352 -7.48 -7.53 -27.35
C GLN A 352 -6.40 -8.01 -26.36
N LEU A 353 -5.65 -7.09 -25.75
CA LEU A 353 -4.66 -7.43 -24.72
C LEU A 353 -5.32 -8.05 -23.49
N LEU A 354 -6.47 -7.54 -23.06
CA LEU A 354 -7.24 -8.11 -21.95
C LEU A 354 -7.74 -9.53 -22.23
N VAL A 355 -8.21 -9.81 -23.44
CA VAL A 355 -8.66 -11.16 -23.82
C VAL A 355 -7.48 -12.15 -23.80
N VAL A 356 -6.33 -11.77 -24.36
CA VAL A 356 -5.11 -12.60 -24.30
C VAL A 356 -4.65 -12.81 -22.86
N ALA A 357 -4.73 -11.78 -22.02
CA ALA A 357 -4.40 -11.87 -20.60
C ALA A 357 -5.33 -12.83 -19.85
N ASN A 358 -6.64 -12.66 -20.03
CA ASN A 358 -7.65 -13.44 -19.32
C ASN A 358 -7.67 -14.89 -19.79
N THR A 359 -7.41 -15.18 -21.07
CA THR A 359 -7.26 -16.56 -21.55
C THR A 359 -6.07 -17.27 -20.90
N LEU A 360 -4.95 -16.57 -20.68
CA LEU A 360 -3.81 -17.12 -19.94
C LEU A 360 -4.14 -17.36 -18.45
N VAL A 361 -4.95 -16.50 -17.83
CA VAL A 361 -5.41 -16.71 -16.45
C VAL A 361 -6.27 -17.98 -16.35
N VAL A 362 -7.24 -18.12 -17.25
CA VAL A 362 -8.14 -19.29 -17.28
C VAL A 362 -7.36 -20.58 -17.56
N SER A 363 -6.36 -20.56 -18.45
CA SER A 363 -5.55 -21.76 -18.73
C SER A 363 -4.68 -22.17 -17.53
N MET A 364 -4.08 -21.22 -16.81
CA MET A 364 -3.33 -21.51 -15.58
C MET A 364 -4.24 -22.04 -14.46
N MET A 365 -5.47 -21.54 -14.38
CA MET A 365 -6.46 -22.02 -13.43
C MET A 365 -6.90 -23.46 -13.75
N ALA A 366 -7.14 -23.76 -15.02
CA ALA A 366 -7.43 -25.13 -15.47
C ALA A 366 -6.26 -26.09 -15.17
N LEU A 367 -5.02 -25.63 -15.35
CA LEU A 367 -3.83 -26.40 -14.97
C LEU A 367 -3.78 -26.70 -13.47
N ALA A 368 -4.05 -25.72 -12.60
CA ALA A 368 -4.10 -25.94 -11.15
C ALA A 368 -5.16 -26.98 -10.78
N VAL A 369 -6.38 -26.84 -11.31
CA VAL A 369 -7.45 -27.82 -11.07
C VAL A 369 -7.08 -29.22 -11.58
N ALA A 370 -6.40 -29.32 -12.72
CA ALA A 370 -5.94 -30.60 -13.25
C ALA A 370 -4.87 -31.25 -12.35
N LEU A 371 -3.94 -30.48 -11.79
CA LEU A 371 -2.95 -30.98 -10.84
C LEU A 371 -3.60 -31.47 -9.55
N ILE A 372 -4.58 -30.72 -9.03
CA ILE A 372 -5.39 -31.12 -7.87
C ILE A 372 -6.08 -32.46 -8.17
N ALA A 373 -6.71 -32.60 -9.34
CA ALA A 373 -7.37 -33.85 -9.74
C ALA A 373 -6.38 -35.02 -9.80
N VAL A 374 -5.16 -34.81 -10.33
CA VAL A 374 -4.11 -35.85 -10.37
C VAL A 374 -3.72 -36.29 -8.95
N ILE A 375 -3.60 -35.35 -8.00
CA ILE A 375 -3.28 -35.70 -6.60
C ILE A 375 -4.38 -36.57 -6.00
N PHE A 376 -5.65 -36.26 -6.26
CA PHE A 376 -6.76 -37.10 -5.79
C PHE A 376 -6.78 -38.49 -6.44
N VAL A 377 -6.44 -38.63 -7.73
CA VAL A 377 -6.30 -39.95 -8.35
C VAL A 377 -5.20 -40.77 -7.67
N LEU A 378 -4.06 -40.13 -7.39
CA LEU A 378 -2.95 -40.79 -6.67
C LEU A 378 -3.34 -41.19 -5.24
N GLU A 379 -4.13 -40.37 -4.55
CA GLU A 379 -4.65 -40.69 -3.22
C GLU A 379 -5.49 -41.97 -3.24
N ILE A 380 -6.40 -42.09 -4.22
CA ILE A 380 -7.22 -43.30 -4.40
C ILE A 380 -6.35 -44.53 -4.67
N GLU A 381 -5.34 -44.40 -5.54
CA GLU A 381 -4.41 -45.51 -5.82
C GLU A 381 -3.55 -45.89 -4.61
N TRP A 382 -3.20 -44.95 -3.74
CA TRP A 382 -2.44 -45.22 -2.52
C TRP A 382 -3.28 -45.92 -1.46
N ASP A 383 -4.55 -45.56 -1.34
CA ASP A 383 -5.49 -46.23 -0.44
C ASP A 383 -5.72 -47.69 -0.86
N GLU A 384 -5.69 -48.03 -2.16
CA GLU A 384 -5.78 -49.43 -2.62
C GLU A 384 -4.42 -50.15 -2.70
N SER A 385 -3.32 -49.49 -2.32
CA SER A 385 -1.97 -50.03 -2.46
C SER A 385 -1.70 -51.20 -1.51
N SER A 386 -1.01 -52.23 -2.01
CA SER A 386 -0.55 -53.37 -1.19
C SER A 386 0.52 -53.02 -0.16
N SER A 387 1.07 -51.80 -0.21
CA SER A 387 2.09 -51.36 0.76
C SER A 387 1.43 -50.77 2.01
N THR A 388 1.76 -51.31 3.18
CA THR A 388 1.17 -50.89 4.47
C THR A 388 1.40 -49.41 4.75
N PHE A 389 2.55 -48.87 4.34
CA PHE A 389 2.84 -47.44 4.53
C PHE A 389 1.96 -46.52 3.67
N LEU A 390 1.78 -46.80 2.37
CA LEU A 390 0.96 -45.93 1.52
C LEU A 390 -0.53 -46.07 1.85
N ASN A 391 -0.97 -47.25 2.28
CA ASN A 391 -2.34 -47.49 2.72
C ASN A 391 -2.66 -46.74 4.04
N ASP A 392 -1.76 -46.76 5.02
CA ASP A 392 -2.01 -46.10 6.32
C ASP A 392 -1.79 -44.56 6.28
N TYR A 393 -0.90 -44.07 5.42
CA TYR A 393 -0.49 -42.66 5.39
C TYR A 393 -0.83 -41.90 4.09
N GLY A 394 -1.48 -42.54 3.12
CA GLY A 394 -1.77 -42.00 1.79
C GLY A 394 -2.48 -40.64 1.82
N SER A 395 -3.58 -40.55 2.57
CA SER A 395 -4.37 -39.32 2.72
C SER A 395 -3.60 -38.14 3.35
N TYR A 396 -2.73 -38.41 4.33
CA TYR A 396 -1.86 -37.38 4.92
C TYR A 396 -0.82 -36.88 3.92
N VAL A 397 -0.23 -37.79 3.15
CA VAL A 397 0.74 -37.45 2.10
C VAL A 397 0.07 -36.65 0.98
N ALA A 398 -1.13 -37.05 0.53
CA ALA A 398 -1.92 -36.34 -0.46
C ALA A 398 -2.28 -34.92 0.01
N SER A 399 -2.78 -34.78 1.24
CA SER A 399 -3.09 -33.48 1.86
C SER A 399 -1.86 -32.56 1.95
N PHE A 400 -0.69 -33.12 2.28
CA PHE A 400 0.56 -32.36 2.30
C PHE A 400 0.99 -31.92 0.90
N LEU A 401 0.93 -32.80 -0.10
CA LEU A 401 1.26 -32.49 -1.50
C LEU A 401 0.34 -31.41 -2.07
N LEU A 402 -0.95 -31.49 -1.77
CA LEU A 402 -1.93 -30.47 -2.13
C LEU A 402 -1.57 -29.11 -1.49
N SER A 403 -1.26 -29.08 -0.19
CA SER A 403 -0.82 -27.86 0.49
C SER A 403 0.48 -27.28 -0.11
N LEU A 404 1.39 -28.13 -0.59
CA LEU A 404 2.61 -27.70 -1.26
C LEU A 404 2.32 -27.14 -2.67
N GLU A 405 1.50 -27.84 -3.44
CA GLU A 405 1.05 -27.47 -4.79
C GLU A 405 0.40 -26.09 -4.78
N ILE A 406 -0.55 -25.85 -3.88
CA ILE A 406 -1.24 -24.55 -3.72
C ILE A 406 -0.22 -23.41 -3.55
N GLN A 407 0.79 -23.60 -2.71
CA GLN A 407 1.80 -22.57 -2.43
C GLN A 407 2.70 -22.29 -3.62
N VAL A 408 3.18 -23.34 -4.29
CA VAL A 408 4.02 -23.22 -5.47
C VAL A 408 3.25 -22.53 -6.60
N MET A 409 2.01 -22.95 -6.85
CA MET A 409 1.15 -22.37 -7.88
C MET A 409 0.83 -20.91 -7.60
N ASN A 410 0.51 -20.54 -6.35
CA ASN A 410 0.30 -19.14 -5.97
C ASN A 410 1.55 -18.27 -6.20
N PHE A 411 2.74 -18.79 -5.90
CA PHE A 411 4.00 -18.08 -6.13
C PHE A 411 4.30 -17.89 -7.63
N LEU A 412 4.14 -18.95 -8.43
CA LEU A 412 4.36 -18.89 -9.88
C LEU A 412 3.35 -17.96 -10.56
N TYR A 413 2.06 -18.13 -10.23
CA TYR A 413 0.99 -17.31 -10.80
C TYR A 413 1.14 -15.84 -10.42
N LYS A 414 1.61 -15.49 -9.21
CA LYS A 414 1.88 -14.10 -8.85
C LYS A 414 2.85 -13.42 -9.84
N LYS A 415 3.89 -14.13 -10.29
CA LYS A 415 4.83 -13.60 -11.30
C LYS A 415 4.16 -13.42 -12.66
N VAL A 416 3.36 -14.40 -13.08
CA VAL A 416 2.60 -14.34 -14.34
C VAL A 416 1.61 -13.20 -14.31
N ALA A 417 0.80 -13.07 -13.25
CA ALA A 417 -0.20 -12.01 -13.10
C ALA A 417 0.41 -10.61 -13.17
N VAL A 418 1.54 -10.36 -12.50
CA VAL A 418 2.26 -9.08 -12.60
C VAL A 418 2.78 -8.84 -14.01
N TRP A 419 3.35 -9.86 -14.66
CA TRP A 419 3.85 -9.75 -16.02
C TRP A 419 2.74 -9.43 -17.02
N THR A 420 1.62 -10.15 -16.95
CA THR A 420 0.47 -9.96 -17.84
C THR A 420 -0.17 -8.59 -17.62
N THR A 421 -0.41 -8.18 -16.38
CA THR A 421 -1.03 -6.88 -16.06
C THR A 421 -0.16 -5.71 -16.50
N LYS A 422 1.17 -5.84 -16.47
CA LYS A 422 2.09 -4.83 -17.04
C LYS A 422 1.99 -4.72 -18.56
N ARG A 423 1.62 -5.81 -19.27
CA ARG A 423 1.44 -5.80 -20.72
C ARG A 423 0.11 -5.22 -21.16
N GLU A 424 -0.90 -5.21 -20.30
CA GLU A 424 -2.24 -4.68 -20.59
C GLU A 424 -2.31 -3.15 -20.69
N ASN A 425 -1.22 -2.42 -20.35
CA ASN A 425 -1.11 -0.97 -20.52
C ASN A 425 -2.24 -0.16 -19.84
N HIS A 426 -2.46 -0.40 -18.54
CA HIS A 426 -3.43 0.36 -17.75
C HIS A 426 -3.02 1.82 -17.54
N ARG A 427 -3.99 2.74 -17.63
CA ARG A 427 -3.79 4.20 -17.56
C ARG A 427 -3.37 4.68 -16.17
N THR A 428 -4.12 4.36 -15.13
CA THR A 428 -3.88 4.84 -13.75
C THR A 428 -3.42 3.71 -12.83
N ASP A 429 -2.74 4.05 -11.72
CA ASP A 429 -2.20 3.06 -10.78
C ASP A 429 -3.34 2.30 -10.09
N THR A 430 -4.47 2.97 -9.81
CA THR A 430 -5.69 2.34 -9.29
C THR A 430 -6.19 1.22 -10.20
N ILE A 431 -6.41 1.50 -11.50
CA ILE A 431 -6.89 0.49 -12.46
C ILE A 431 -5.89 -0.67 -12.59
N PHE A 432 -4.60 -0.38 -12.63
CA PHE A 432 -3.57 -1.42 -12.69
C PHE A 432 -3.62 -2.34 -11.46
N GLU A 433 -3.69 -1.77 -10.27
CA GLU A 433 -3.73 -2.53 -9.02
C GLU A 433 -5.05 -3.31 -8.89
N ASP A 434 -6.19 -2.74 -9.25
CA ASP A 434 -7.49 -3.42 -9.21
C ASP A 434 -7.52 -4.64 -10.12
N MET A 435 -7.04 -4.48 -11.36
CA MET A 435 -6.97 -5.59 -12.31
C MET A 435 -5.96 -6.65 -11.86
N LEU A 436 -4.86 -6.26 -11.23
CA LEU A 436 -3.91 -7.20 -10.65
C LEU A 436 -4.55 -7.96 -9.47
N VAL A 437 -5.23 -7.26 -8.57
CA VAL A 437 -5.91 -7.83 -7.40
C VAL A 437 -7.00 -8.79 -7.86
N ALA A 438 -7.84 -8.41 -8.84
CA ALA A 438 -8.88 -9.28 -9.39
C ALA A 438 -8.30 -10.59 -9.94
N LYS A 439 -7.24 -10.51 -10.77
CA LYS A 439 -6.58 -11.71 -11.32
C LYS A 439 -5.96 -12.60 -10.24
N LEU A 440 -5.33 -12.00 -9.23
CA LEU A 440 -4.75 -12.73 -8.10
C LEU A 440 -5.84 -13.39 -7.25
N ALA A 441 -6.92 -12.66 -6.95
CA ALA A 441 -8.02 -13.14 -6.11
C ALA A 441 -8.76 -14.32 -6.75
N VAL A 442 -9.13 -14.22 -8.02
CA VAL A 442 -9.85 -15.31 -8.73
C VAL A 442 -9.00 -16.57 -8.79
N PHE A 443 -7.72 -16.46 -9.15
CA PHE A 443 -6.82 -17.61 -9.19
C PHE A 443 -6.60 -18.21 -7.80
N GLN A 444 -6.28 -17.37 -6.80
CA GLN A 444 -6.06 -17.85 -5.44
C GLN A 444 -7.30 -18.50 -4.85
N PHE A 445 -8.50 -18.00 -5.18
CA PHE A 445 -9.77 -18.61 -4.77
C PHE A 445 -9.89 -20.03 -5.33
N VAL A 446 -9.77 -20.20 -6.65
CA VAL A 446 -9.89 -21.54 -7.25
C VAL A 446 -8.78 -22.46 -6.76
N ASN A 447 -7.53 -22.00 -6.75
CA ASN A 447 -6.40 -22.79 -6.31
C ASN A 447 -6.50 -23.23 -4.84
N SER A 448 -6.99 -22.35 -3.94
CA SER A 448 -7.05 -22.67 -2.50
C SER A 448 -8.27 -23.48 -2.09
N TYR A 449 -9.37 -23.39 -2.84
CA TYR A 449 -10.66 -23.97 -2.45
C TYR A 449 -11.13 -25.11 -3.36
N ALA A 450 -10.58 -25.30 -4.57
CA ALA A 450 -11.05 -26.34 -5.50
C ALA A 450 -11.00 -27.75 -4.90
N SER A 451 -9.97 -28.07 -4.13
CA SER A 451 -9.87 -29.35 -3.41
C SER A 451 -10.96 -29.52 -2.35
N LEU A 452 -11.27 -28.47 -1.59
CA LEU A 452 -12.36 -28.51 -0.60
C LEU A 452 -13.73 -28.63 -1.28
N PHE A 453 -13.93 -27.98 -2.42
CA PHE A 453 -15.13 -28.15 -3.24
C PHE A 453 -15.27 -29.59 -3.76
N TYR A 454 -14.17 -30.21 -4.17
CA TYR A 454 -14.17 -31.61 -4.58
C TYR A 454 -14.59 -32.54 -3.43
N ILE A 455 -13.97 -32.39 -2.25
CA ILE A 455 -14.28 -33.21 -1.06
C ILE A 455 -15.75 -33.03 -0.64
N ALA A 456 -16.26 -31.80 -0.63
CA ALA A 456 -17.61 -31.51 -0.17
C ALA A 456 -18.71 -31.96 -1.15
N PHE A 457 -18.51 -31.80 -2.46
CA PHE A 457 -19.59 -31.91 -3.46
C PHE A 457 -19.42 -33.02 -4.50
N VAL A 458 -18.21 -33.53 -4.71
CA VAL A 458 -17.92 -34.54 -5.76
C VAL A 458 -17.61 -35.90 -5.15
N GLN A 459 -16.73 -35.93 -4.14
CA GLN A 459 -16.28 -37.14 -3.47
C GLN A 459 -17.42 -38.05 -2.93
N PRO A 460 -18.54 -37.50 -2.36
CA PRO A 460 -19.65 -38.34 -1.89
C PRO A 460 -20.28 -39.19 -3.00
N PHE A 461 -20.18 -38.78 -4.27
CA PHE A 461 -20.79 -39.48 -5.40
C PHE A 461 -19.83 -40.40 -6.16
N THR A 462 -18.51 -40.22 -6.02
CA THR A 462 -17.50 -40.94 -6.81
C THR A 462 -16.91 -42.12 -6.06
N THR A 463 -16.13 -41.85 -5.00
CA THR A 463 -15.39 -42.86 -4.22
C THR A 463 -16.14 -43.30 -2.98
N GLY A 464 -17.16 -42.55 -2.57
CA GLY A 464 -17.79 -42.71 -1.26
C GLY A 464 -16.90 -42.16 -0.13
N CYS A 465 -17.45 -42.12 1.08
CA CYS A 465 -16.79 -41.65 2.30
C CYS A 465 -16.63 -42.84 3.26
N SER A 466 -15.55 -42.90 4.04
CA SER A 466 -15.27 -44.03 4.96
C SER A 466 -16.25 -44.16 6.13
N TYR A 467 -16.90 -43.05 6.51
CA TYR A 467 -17.98 -42.99 7.50
C TYR A 467 -19.15 -42.22 6.84
N ASP A 468 -20.38 -42.32 7.36
CA ASP A 468 -21.63 -41.84 6.72
C ASP A 468 -21.62 -40.40 6.16
N SER A 469 -20.62 -39.57 6.48
CA SER A 469 -20.36 -38.26 5.86
C SER A 469 -18.87 -38.03 5.51
N CYS A 470 -18.61 -37.24 4.45
CA CYS A 470 -17.26 -36.77 4.06
C CYS A 470 -16.79 -35.53 4.88
N LEU A 471 -17.53 -35.18 5.94
CA LEU A 471 -17.32 -33.94 6.67
C LEU A 471 -16.03 -33.95 7.49
N ASP A 472 -15.64 -35.11 8.02
CA ASP A 472 -14.39 -35.29 8.76
C ASP A 472 -13.16 -35.00 7.88
N SER A 473 -13.13 -35.60 6.68
CA SER A 473 -12.07 -35.36 5.70
C SER A 473 -12.01 -33.89 5.29
N LEU A 474 -13.17 -33.26 5.09
CA LEU A 474 -13.26 -31.83 4.77
C LEU A 474 -12.68 -30.97 5.91
N CYS A 475 -13.06 -31.25 7.16
CA CYS A 475 -12.57 -30.53 8.34
C CYS A 475 -11.05 -30.67 8.49
N GLN A 476 -10.53 -31.89 8.31
CA GLN A 476 -9.10 -32.17 8.37
C GLN A 476 -8.33 -31.40 7.28
N SER A 477 -8.75 -31.49 6.01
CA SER A 477 -8.09 -30.78 4.91
C SER A 477 -8.14 -29.27 5.10
N LEU A 478 -9.28 -28.72 5.54
CA LEU A 478 -9.43 -27.29 5.83
C LEU A 478 -8.49 -26.85 6.95
N ALA A 479 -8.40 -27.61 8.04
CA ALA A 479 -7.51 -27.32 9.16
C ALA A 479 -6.04 -27.35 8.75
N ILE A 480 -5.63 -28.36 7.97
CA ILE A 480 -4.25 -28.48 7.46
C ILE A 480 -3.92 -27.28 6.57
N ILE A 481 -4.75 -26.99 5.55
CA ILE A 481 -4.52 -25.87 4.61
C ILE A 481 -4.45 -24.53 5.36
N PHE A 482 -5.35 -24.31 6.31
CA PHE A 482 -5.38 -23.06 7.09
C PHE A 482 -4.14 -22.92 7.98
N CYS A 483 -3.79 -23.95 8.75
CA CYS A 483 -2.64 -23.93 9.65
C CYS A 483 -1.31 -23.83 8.89
N THR A 484 -1.12 -24.60 7.82
CA THR A 484 0.11 -24.53 7.00
C THR A 484 0.27 -23.15 6.39
N ARG A 485 -0.80 -22.59 5.83
CA ARG A 485 -0.79 -21.22 5.28
C ARG A 485 -0.47 -20.18 6.34
N LEU A 486 -1.06 -20.27 7.53
CA LEU A 486 -0.83 -19.32 8.62
C LEU A 486 0.63 -19.37 9.10
N ILE A 487 1.18 -20.57 9.31
CA ILE A 487 2.56 -20.76 9.76
C ILE A 487 3.54 -20.23 8.72
N ILE A 488 3.35 -20.60 7.44
CA ILE A 488 4.29 -20.23 6.39
C ILE A 488 4.21 -18.73 6.10
N ALA A 489 3.02 -18.15 6.01
CA ALA A 489 2.86 -16.71 5.76
C ALA A 489 3.50 -15.87 6.87
N ASN A 490 3.17 -16.14 8.14
CA ASN A 490 3.74 -15.40 9.27
C ASN A 490 5.26 -15.60 9.37
N SER A 491 5.74 -16.82 9.09
CA SER A 491 7.17 -17.10 9.13
C SER A 491 7.93 -16.34 8.04
N VAL A 492 7.42 -16.35 6.81
CA VAL A 492 8.01 -15.61 5.69
C VAL A 492 7.95 -14.11 5.96
N GLU A 493 6.84 -13.58 6.47
CA GLU A 493 6.66 -12.14 6.68
C GLU A 493 7.56 -11.59 7.80
N ILE A 494 7.76 -12.34 8.88
CA ILE A 494 8.53 -11.88 10.04
C ILE A 494 10.02 -12.25 9.92
N PHE A 495 10.32 -13.50 9.60
CA PHE A 495 11.71 -14.00 9.66
C PHE A 495 12.51 -13.63 8.42
N LEU A 496 11.92 -13.66 7.22
CA LEU A 496 12.66 -13.41 5.98
C LEU A 496 13.24 -11.98 5.95
N PRO A 497 12.48 -10.90 6.21
CA PRO A 497 13.04 -9.55 6.20
C PRO A 497 14.12 -9.36 7.28
N ARG A 498 13.92 -9.91 8.49
CA ARG A 498 14.91 -9.83 9.57
C ARG A 498 16.21 -10.56 9.24
N TYR A 499 16.10 -11.75 8.66
CA TYR A 499 17.25 -12.52 8.20
C TYR A 499 18.00 -11.79 7.09
N LEU A 500 17.30 -11.31 6.06
CA LEU A 500 17.90 -10.55 4.96
C LEU A 500 18.56 -9.25 5.46
N MET A 501 17.93 -8.53 6.40
CA MET A 501 18.52 -7.34 7.02
C MET A 501 19.78 -7.68 7.81
N LYS A 502 19.79 -8.77 8.59
CA LYS A 502 20.97 -9.21 9.35
C LYS A 502 22.12 -9.56 8.41
N LYS A 503 21.85 -10.37 7.39
CA LYS A 503 22.84 -10.75 6.37
C LYS A 503 23.41 -9.53 5.62
N LYS A 504 22.55 -8.55 5.29
CA LYS A 504 22.99 -7.30 4.66
C LYS A 504 23.88 -6.47 5.59
N LYS A 505 23.54 -6.37 6.89
CA LYS A 505 24.38 -5.70 7.89
C LYS A 505 25.74 -6.37 8.06
N GLU A 506 25.79 -7.70 8.08
CA GLU A 506 27.04 -8.46 8.15
C GLU A 506 27.93 -8.17 6.94
N LYS A 507 27.38 -8.24 5.72
CA LYS A 507 28.11 -7.92 4.49
C LYS A 507 28.66 -6.49 4.47
N VAL A 508 27.89 -5.50 4.95
CA VAL A 508 28.35 -4.10 5.06
C VAL A 508 29.49 -3.98 6.08
N ARG A 509 29.41 -4.69 7.21
CA ARG A 509 30.47 -4.68 8.23
C ARG A 509 31.77 -5.30 7.72
N GLU A 510 31.68 -6.36 6.91
CA GLU A 510 32.84 -7.00 6.27
C GLU A 510 33.45 -6.16 5.14
N SER A 511 32.66 -5.31 4.47
CA SER A 511 33.14 -4.45 3.38
C SER A 511 33.67 -3.09 3.86
N GLY A 512 33.36 -2.70 5.10
CA GLY A 512 33.78 -1.44 5.72
C GLY A 512 34.90 -1.60 6.76
N ALA A 513 35.35 -2.82 7.02
CA ALA A 513 36.56 -3.17 7.75
C ALA A 513 37.66 -3.53 6.75
#